data_AF-A0A2S7A8W0-F1
#
_entry.id   AF-A0A2S7A8W0-F1
#
_cell.length_a   1.000
_cell.length_b   1.000
_cell.length_c   1.000
_cell.angle_alpha   90.00
_cell.angle_beta   90.00
_cell.angle_gamma   90.00
#
_symmetry.space_group_name_H-M   'P 1'
#
loop_
_entity.id
_entity.type
_entity.pdbx_description
1 polymer ?
#
loop_
_entity_poly.entity_id
_entity_poly.type
_entity_poly.pdbx_seq_one_letter_code
_entity_poly.pdbx_strand_id
1 'polypeptide(L)'
;MAQWYLHVPGQADRIGPLDDASARAHAQRQPDALAWRDGLDGWTPARQLAELQGGSGLPPPLTGAAGRADEIDYRIVGNDMQFVEVELDPGESAIAEAGALMYKDAAVQMDTVFGDGSHAGQSGGGGLMGKLLSAGKRVVTGESMFTTVFTHAGSGKARVAFAAPYPGTVLALRLSEHGGQLICQKDSFLAGARGVSLGIAFQRKILTGLFGGEGFIMQKLEGDGWVFVHAGGTVVERELGPGERIDVDTGCVVAYHAGVDMDVRRVAGLKSMFFGGEGVFLATLTGPGKVWLQSLPFSRMAGRMLAAAPQAGDQQRGEGSVLGGLGRLLDGDNRF
;
A
#
# COMPACT_ATOMS: atom_id res chain seq x y z
N MET A 1 41.83 -11.01 -18.28
CA MET A 1 42.31 -10.01 -17.31
C MET A 1 41.89 -8.66 -17.85
N ALA A 2 41.08 -7.91 -17.11
CA ALA A 2 40.66 -6.60 -17.58
C ALA A 2 41.83 -5.61 -17.47
N GLN A 3 41.97 -4.73 -18.47
CA GLN A 3 42.91 -3.63 -18.43
C GLN A 3 42.16 -2.36 -18.04
N TRP A 4 42.55 -1.78 -16.90
CA TRP A 4 41.92 -0.60 -16.34
C TRP A 4 42.71 0.66 -16.67
N TYR A 5 41.99 1.74 -16.91
CA TYR A 5 42.51 3.08 -16.98
C TYR A 5 41.83 3.90 -15.89
N LEU A 6 42.61 4.65 -15.12
CA LEU A 6 42.13 5.52 -14.06
C LEU A 6 42.51 6.97 -14.34
N HIS A 7 41.68 7.89 -13.88
CA HIS A 7 41.87 9.32 -14.06
C HIS A 7 41.37 10.06 -12.82
N VAL A 8 42.20 10.94 -12.26
CA VAL A 8 41.85 11.73 -11.09
C VAL A 8 41.33 13.08 -11.57
N PRO A 9 40.09 13.46 -11.23
CA PRO A 9 39.57 14.77 -11.60
C PRO A 9 40.52 15.90 -11.15
N GLY A 10 41.01 16.69 -12.11
CA GLY A 10 41.96 17.78 -11.87
C GLY A 10 43.43 17.46 -12.22
N GLN A 11 43.76 16.22 -12.60
CA GLN A 11 45.04 15.87 -13.22
C GLN A 11 44.87 15.70 -14.73
N ALA A 12 45.85 16.09 -15.53
CA ALA A 12 45.74 16.01 -17.00
C ALA A 12 45.94 14.58 -17.53
N ASP A 13 46.70 13.75 -16.81
CA ASP A 13 47.12 12.45 -17.29
C ASP A 13 46.20 11.31 -16.83
N ARG A 14 46.09 10.30 -17.69
CA ARG A 14 45.45 9.01 -17.38
C ARG A 14 46.50 8.01 -16.90
N ILE A 15 46.11 7.15 -15.96
CA ILE A 15 46.95 6.12 -15.37
C ILE A 15 46.48 4.76 -15.89
N GLY A 16 47.34 4.05 -16.61
CA GLY A 16 47.04 2.71 -17.13
C GLY A 16 47.85 2.35 -18.37
N PRO A 17 47.71 1.10 -18.87
CA PRO A 17 46.81 0.06 -18.39
C PRO A 17 47.26 -0.55 -17.05
N LEU A 18 46.31 -0.75 -16.13
CA LEU A 18 46.51 -1.43 -14.84
C LEU A 18 45.78 -2.77 -14.84
N ASP A 19 46.33 -3.76 -14.11
CA ASP A 19 45.61 -4.99 -13.81
C ASP A 19 44.58 -4.78 -12.69
N ASP A 20 43.71 -5.78 -12.48
CA ASP A 20 42.62 -5.71 -11.51
C ASP A 20 43.10 -5.42 -10.08
N ALA A 21 44.27 -5.96 -9.70
CA ALA A 21 44.84 -5.77 -8.37
C ALA A 21 45.37 -4.34 -8.17
N SER A 22 46.10 -3.82 -9.15
CA SER A 22 46.66 -2.47 -9.12
C SER A 22 45.57 -1.41 -9.23
N ALA A 23 44.53 -1.65 -10.04
CA ALA A 23 43.37 -0.78 -10.15
C ALA A 23 42.59 -0.70 -8.82
N ARG A 24 42.35 -1.83 -8.14
CA ARG A 24 41.76 -1.86 -6.79
C ARG A 24 42.58 -1.07 -5.78
N ALA A 25 43.89 -1.30 -5.74
CA ALA A 25 44.79 -0.61 -4.81
C ALA A 25 44.85 0.90 -5.08
N HIS A 26 44.65 1.33 -6.32
CA HIS A 26 44.57 2.75 -6.67
C HIS A 26 43.23 3.35 -6.25
N ALA A 27 42.11 2.68 -6.57
CA ALA A 27 40.77 3.10 -6.19
C ALA A 27 40.57 3.23 -4.66
N GLN A 28 41.19 2.34 -3.88
CA GLN A 28 41.17 2.44 -2.40
C GLN A 28 41.90 3.67 -1.87
N ARG A 29 42.98 4.10 -2.54
CA ARG A 29 43.76 5.28 -2.15
C ARG A 29 43.12 6.59 -2.62
N GLN A 30 42.39 6.54 -3.73
CA GLN A 30 41.75 7.70 -4.35
C GLN A 30 40.31 7.36 -4.75
N PRO A 31 39.36 7.41 -3.79
CA PRO A 31 37.99 6.95 -4.01
C PRO A 31 37.18 7.81 -5.00
N ASP A 32 37.63 9.03 -5.28
CA ASP A 32 37.02 9.94 -6.25
C ASP A 32 37.64 9.85 -7.66
N ALA A 33 38.59 8.94 -7.88
CA ALA A 33 39.12 8.67 -9.21
C ALA A 33 38.03 8.07 -10.12
N LEU A 34 38.03 8.47 -11.39
CA LEU A 34 37.25 7.84 -12.44
C LEU A 34 38.03 6.65 -13.00
N ALA A 35 37.34 5.56 -13.28
CA ALA A 35 37.90 4.36 -13.87
C ALA A 35 37.13 3.97 -15.14
N TRP A 36 37.86 3.41 -16.10
CA TRP A 36 37.33 2.91 -17.35
C TRP A 36 38.04 1.61 -17.73
N ARG A 37 37.30 0.69 -18.35
CA ARG A 37 37.82 -0.51 -18.99
C ARG A 37 36.95 -0.84 -20.20
N ASP A 38 37.47 -1.69 -21.07
CA ASP A 38 36.71 -2.23 -22.18
C ASP A 38 35.39 -2.87 -21.67
N GLY A 39 34.27 -2.47 -22.28
CA GLY A 39 32.91 -2.83 -21.87
C GLY A 39 32.19 -1.85 -20.93
N LEU A 40 32.80 -0.72 -20.53
CA LEU A 40 32.10 0.36 -19.82
C LEU A 40 31.70 1.49 -20.77
N ASP A 41 30.47 2.00 -20.62
CA ASP A 41 29.90 3.07 -21.44
C ASP A 41 30.61 4.44 -21.27
N GLY A 42 31.51 4.56 -20.30
CA GLY A 42 32.30 5.76 -20.07
C GLY A 42 33.05 5.75 -18.74
N TRP A 43 33.79 6.83 -18.50
CA TRP A 43 34.52 7.04 -17.25
C TRP A 43 33.57 7.06 -16.06
N THR A 44 33.71 6.06 -15.19
CA THR A 44 32.78 5.84 -14.07
C THR A 44 33.54 6.00 -12.77
N PRO A 45 33.01 6.69 -11.73
CA PRO A 45 33.67 6.77 -10.44
C PRO A 45 34.06 5.38 -9.91
N ALA A 46 35.31 5.21 -9.50
CA ALA A 46 35.84 3.91 -9.07
C ALA A 46 35.04 3.32 -7.89
N ARG A 47 34.44 4.18 -7.06
CA ARG A 47 33.51 3.79 -5.99
C ARG A 47 32.16 3.22 -6.44
N GLN A 48 31.78 3.39 -7.70
CA GLN A 48 30.56 2.80 -8.25
C GLN A 48 30.84 1.44 -8.92
N LEU A 49 32.11 1.08 -9.09
CA LEU A 49 32.53 -0.16 -9.71
C LEU A 49 32.83 -1.19 -8.63
N ALA A 50 31.90 -2.12 -8.39
CA ALA A 50 32.02 -3.16 -7.38
C ALA A 50 33.32 -3.99 -7.52
N GLU A 51 33.78 -4.19 -8.76
CA GLU A 51 35.03 -4.89 -9.11
C GLU A 51 36.29 -4.21 -8.52
N LEU A 52 36.26 -2.88 -8.37
CA LEU A 52 37.34 -2.07 -7.81
C LEU A 52 37.20 -1.86 -6.29
N GLN A 53 36.04 -2.16 -5.72
CA GLN A 53 35.77 -2.07 -4.28
C GLN A 53 36.16 -3.33 -3.49
N GLY A 54 36.72 -4.36 -4.16
CA GLY A 54 37.21 -5.57 -3.50
C GLY A 54 36.12 -6.54 -3.05
N GLY A 55 34.87 -6.34 -3.50
CA GLY A 55 33.82 -7.35 -3.35
C GLY A 55 34.12 -8.52 -4.28
N SER A 56 34.27 -9.73 -3.75
CA SER A 56 34.22 -10.94 -4.55
C SER A 56 32.91 -10.92 -5.34
N GLY A 57 33.01 -10.80 -6.67
CA GLY A 57 31.86 -10.75 -7.56
C GLY A 57 31.04 -12.03 -7.41
N LEU A 58 30.02 -11.98 -6.55
CA LEU A 58 28.88 -12.86 -6.73
C LEU A 58 28.28 -12.51 -8.10
N PRO A 59 27.91 -13.52 -8.90
CA PRO A 59 27.21 -13.24 -10.15
C PRO A 59 26.01 -12.34 -9.85
N PRO A 60 25.70 -11.35 -10.71
CA PRO A 60 24.47 -10.59 -10.55
C PRO A 60 23.32 -11.60 -10.51
N PRO A 61 22.34 -11.42 -9.59
CA PRO A 61 21.21 -12.32 -9.53
C PRO A 61 20.58 -12.37 -10.92
N LEU A 62 20.26 -13.57 -11.39
CA LEU A 62 19.45 -13.75 -12.59
C LEU A 62 18.23 -12.83 -12.42
N THR A 63 18.07 -11.86 -13.31
CA THR A 63 16.89 -10.99 -13.34
C THR A 63 15.68 -11.89 -13.62
N GLY A 64 15.05 -12.36 -12.53
CA GLY A 64 14.01 -13.38 -12.56
C GLY A 64 13.56 -13.92 -11.20
N ALA A 65 14.20 -13.53 -10.08
CA ALA A 65 13.69 -13.83 -8.75
C ALA A 65 13.54 -12.52 -7.93
N ALA A 66 12.48 -11.76 -8.21
CA ALA A 66 11.78 -11.14 -7.10
C ALA A 66 11.44 -12.28 -6.13
N GLY A 67 11.77 -12.15 -4.85
CA GLY A 67 11.63 -13.25 -3.89
C GLY A 67 10.26 -13.89 -4.02
N ARG A 68 10.22 -15.18 -4.37
CA ARG A 68 8.99 -15.96 -4.49
C ARG A 68 8.20 -15.76 -3.20
N ALA A 69 6.93 -15.40 -3.32
CA ALA A 69 6.08 -15.24 -2.15
C ALA A 69 5.94 -16.59 -1.42
N ASP A 70 5.77 -16.53 -0.11
CA ASP A 70 5.54 -17.71 0.72
C ASP A 70 4.30 -18.48 0.21
N GLU A 71 4.37 -19.80 0.18
CA GLU A 71 3.31 -20.65 -0.33
C GLU A 71 2.33 -20.96 0.80
N ILE A 72 1.37 -20.05 1.01
CA ILE A 72 0.42 -20.15 2.12
C ILE A 72 -0.82 -20.98 1.78
N ASP A 73 -1.23 -21.81 2.73
CA ASP A 73 -2.53 -22.48 2.75
C ASP A 73 -3.57 -21.57 3.41
N TYR A 74 -4.83 -21.65 2.98
CA TYR A 74 -5.90 -20.82 3.56
C TYR A 74 -7.27 -21.48 3.55
N ARG A 75 -8.14 -20.95 4.41
CA ARG A 75 -9.56 -21.24 4.45
C ARG A 75 -10.37 -19.96 4.62
N ILE A 76 -11.35 -19.74 3.75
CA ILE A 76 -12.36 -18.69 3.94
C ILE A 76 -13.49 -19.27 4.79
N VAL A 77 -13.84 -18.57 5.87
CA VAL A 77 -14.86 -18.99 6.84
C VAL A 77 -16.01 -17.99 6.84
N GLY A 78 -17.24 -18.50 6.81
CA GLY A 78 -18.46 -17.71 6.74
C GLY A 78 -19.12 -17.75 5.37
N ASN A 79 -20.39 -17.35 5.31
CA ASN A 79 -21.15 -17.26 4.06
C ASN A 79 -21.27 -15.79 3.64
N ASP A 80 -21.99 -15.00 4.44
CA ASP A 80 -22.29 -13.58 4.12
C ASP A 80 -21.33 -12.57 4.77
N MET A 81 -20.70 -12.97 5.87
CA MET A 81 -19.72 -12.18 6.62
C MET A 81 -18.49 -13.04 6.83
N GLN A 82 -17.52 -12.87 5.94
CA GLN A 82 -16.39 -13.77 5.81
C GLN A 82 -15.13 -13.22 6.47
N PHE A 83 -14.31 -14.15 6.97
CA PHE A 83 -12.92 -13.91 7.33
C PHE A 83 -12.03 -14.98 6.70
N VAL A 84 -10.74 -14.71 6.58
CA VAL A 84 -9.76 -15.69 6.09
C VAL A 84 -8.91 -16.18 7.24
N GLU A 85 -8.73 -17.50 7.33
CA GLU A 85 -7.75 -18.16 8.17
C GLU A 85 -6.60 -18.63 7.28
N VAL A 86 -5.40 -18.13 7.54
CA VAL A 86 -4.16 -18.51 6.85
C VAL A 86 -3.42 -19.49 7.73
N GLU A 87 -3.00 -20.61 7.15
CA GLU A 87 -2.16 -21.61 7.79
C GLU A 87 -0.71 -21.38 7.33
N LEU A 88 0.21 -21.35 8.29
CA LEU A 88 1.62 -21.07 8.11
C LEU A 88 2.45 -22.25 8.60
N ASP A 89 3.39 -22.70 7.78
CA ASP A 89 4.45 -23.61 8.19
C ASP A 89 5.57 -22.85 8.94
N PRO A 90 6.46 -23.54 9.68
CA PRO A 90 7.50 -22.89 10.47
C PRO A 90 8.40 -21.98 9.61
N GLY A 91 8.46 -20.70 9.96
CA GLY A 91 9.23 -19.68 9.25
C GLY A 91 8.47 -18.92 8.18
N GLU A 92 7.28 -19.37 7.79
CA GLU A 92 6.43 -18.64 6.83
C GLU A 92 5.76 -17.43 7.46
N SER A 93 5.42 -16.47 6.61
CA SER A 93 4.73 -15.27 7.04
C SER A 93 3.56 -14.86 6.15
N ALA A 94 2.59 -14.22 6.77
CA ALA A 94 1.55 -13.43 6.10
C ALA A 94 1.74 -11.93 6.39
N ILE A 95 1.31 -11.08 5.46
CA ILE A 95 1.19 -9.63 5.65
C ILE A 95 -0.28 -9.24 5.72
N ALA A 96 -0.63 -8.23 6.52
CA ALA A 96 -1.99 -7.70 6.58
C ALA A 96 -2.01 -6.21 6.92
N GLU A 97 -3.13 -5.55 6.61
CA GLU A 97 -3.38 -4.16 7.02
C GLU A 97 -3.50 -4.07 8.55
N ALA A 98 -3.09 -2.93 9.11
CA ALA A 98 -3.25 -2.67 10.54
C ALA A 98 -4.73 -2.76 10.94
N GLY A 99 -5.03 -3.53 11.98
CA GLY A 99 -6.39 -3.72 12.48
C GLY A 99 -7.18 -4.87 11.84
N ALA A 100 -6.61 -5.56 10.84
CA ALA A 100 -7.25 -6.72 10.22
C ALA A 100 -7.17 -8.01 11.07
N LEU A 101 -6.27 -8.07 12.06
CA LEU A 101 -6.08 -9.25 12.90
C LEU A 101 -7.36 -9.59 13.69
N MET A 102 -7.87 -10.81 13.50
CA MET A 102 -8.97 -11.37 14.28
C MET A 102 -8.46 -12.25 15.42
N TYR A 103 -7.70 -13.30 15.09
CA TYR A 103 -7.01 -14.14 16.06
C TYR A 103 -5.73 -14.71 15.44
N LYS A 104 -4.83 -15.22 16.29
CA LYS A 104 -3.65 -15.97 15.86
C LYS A 104 -3.30 -17.01 16.90
N ASP A 105 -2.66 -18.08 16.47
CA ASP A 105 -2.04 -19.01 17.39
C ASP A 105 -0.90 -18.34 18.18
N ALA A 106 -0.59 -18.89 19.35
CA ALA A 106 0.45 -18.37 20.22
C ALA A 106 1.84 -18.38 19.55
N ALA A 107 2.08 -19.33 18.64
CA ALA A 107 3.34 -19.49 17.92
C ALA A 107 3.55 -18.49 16.76
N VAL A 108 2.55 -17.66 16.44
CA VAL A 108 2.66 -16.61 15.41
C VAL A 108 3.11 -15.31 16.07
N GLN A 109 4.24 -14.77 15.66
CA GLN A 109 4.75 -13.47 16.11
C GLN A 109 4.26 -12.36 15.17
N MET A 110 4.13 -11.15 15.71
CA MET A 110 3.60 -10.00 14.99
C MET A 110 4.62 -8.86 15.03
N ASP A 111 5.06 -8.42 13.85
CA ASP A 111 5.99 -7.32 13.68
C ASP A 111 5.36 -6.24 12.80
N THR A 112 5.19 -5.02 13.33
CA THR A 112 4.72 -3.89 12.53
C THR A 112 5.90 -3.31 11.76
N VAL A 113 5.81 -3.35 10.43
CA VAL A 113 6.82 -2.82 9.51
C VAL A 113 6.24 -1.59 8.83
N PHE A 114 7.02 -0.49 8.84
CA PHE A 114 6.75 0.67 8.02
C PHE A 114 7.27 0.38 6.60
N GLY A 115 6.37 0.21 5.63
CA GLY A 115 6.69 -0.17 4.24
C GLY A 115 5.94 -1.41 3.74
N ASP A 116 6.37 -1.93 2.59
CA ASP A 116 5.71 -2.99 1.81
C ASP A 116 5.95 -4.43 2.31
N GLY A 117 6.68 -4.61 3.43
CA GLY A 117 6.88 -5.92 4.07
C GLY A 117 7.76 -6.93 3.31
N SER A 118 8.11 -6.66 2.05
CA SER A 118 8.85 -7.58 1.16
C SER A 118 10.29 -7.89 1.63
N HIS A 119 10.86 -7.04 2.50
CA HIS A 119 12.24 -7.14 2.99
C HIS A 119 12.39 -7.35 4.51
N ALA A 120 11.34 -7.77 5.22
CA ALA A 120 11.39 -7.97 6.67
C ALA A 120 12.18 -9.24 7.06
N GLY A 121 13.49 -9.26 6.80
CA GLY A 121 14.40 -10.39 7.11
C GLY A 121 15.87 -9.99 7.30
N GLN A 122 16.23 -8.70 7.15
CA GLN A 122 17.58 -8.19 7.41
C GLN A 122 17.57 -7.13 8.51
N SER A 123 17.19 -7.52 9.72
CA SER A 123 17.31 -6.69 10.92
C SER A 123 18.59 -7.03 11.69
N GLY A 124 19.73 -6.83 11.04
CA GLY A 124 21.03 -6.74 11.72
C GLY A 124 21.28 -5.32 12.23
N GLY A 125 21.14 -5.09 13.55
CA GLY A 125 21.96 -4.13 14.28
C GLY A 125 21.66 -2.61 14.18
N GLY A 126 20.45 -2.18 13.84
CA GLY A 126 20.09 -0.74 13.82
C GLY A 126 19.29 -0.30 15.04
N GLY A 127 19.91 0.47 15.95
CA GLY A 127 19.24 1.04 17.13
C GLY A 127 18.02 1.91 16.83
N LEU A 128 17.27 2.27 17.87
CA LEU A 128 15.98 2.99 17.82
C LEU A 128 16.02 4.26 16.93
N MET A 129 17.16 4.94 16.87
CA MET A 129 17.39 6.12 16.03
C MET A 129 17.53 5.81 14.53
N GLY A 130 18.05 4.62 14.15
CA GLY A 130 18.11 4.15 12.78
C GLY A 130 16.74 3.75 12.22
N LYS A 131 15.88 3.19 13.08
CA LYS A 131 14.48 2.90 12.73
C LYS A 131 13.70 4.18 12.44
N LEU A 132 13.86 5.22 13.27
CA LEU A 132 13.25 6.55 13.08
C LEU A 132 13.76 7.30 11.85
N LEU A 133 15.07 7.24 11.54
CA LEU A 133 15.63 7.86 10.34
C LEU A 133 15.18 7.14 9.05
N SER A 134 15.02 5.82 9.10
CA SER A 134 14.50 5.03 7.97
C SER A 134 13.00 5.19 7.77
N ALA A 135 12.24 5.46 8.85
CA ALA A 135 10.85 5.87 8.78
C ALA A 135 10.72 7.30 8.22
N GLY A 136 11.58 8.23 8.68
CA GLY A 136 11.60 9.62 8.22
C GLY A 136 11.98 9.80 6.74
N LYS A 137 12.93 9.00 6.21
CA LYS A 137 13.25 9.01 4.77
C LYS A 137 12.14 8.43 3.89
N ARG A 138 11.34 7.49 4.41
CA ARG A 138 10.21 6.85 3.68
C ARG A 138 8.91 7.64 3.76
N VAL A 139 8.74 8.47 4.79
CA VAL A 139 7.67 9.50 4.81
C VAL A 139 7.85 10.52 3.68
N VAL A 140 9.08 10.72 3.18
CA VAL A 140 9.38 11.63 2.07
C VAL A 140 9.13 11.01 0.69
N THR A 141 9.08 9.68 0.56
CA THR A 141 8.77 8.98 -0.72
C THR A 141 7.27 8.80 -0.97
N GLY A 142 6.41 9.21 -0.03
CA GLY A 142 4.94 9.13 -0.17
C GLY A 142 4.36 7.74 0.13
N GLU A 143 5.18 6.77 0.54
CA GLU A 143 4.80 5.39 0.80
C GLU A 143 4.29 5.22 2.25
N SER A 144 3.19 5.88 2.59
CA SER A 144 2.54 5.75 3.91
C SER A 144 1.69 4.48 3.99
N MET A 145 2.35 3.31 4.04
CA MET A 145 1.68 2.03 4.27
C MET A 145 2.28 1.33 5.49
N PHE A 146 1.43 1.14 6.49
CA PHE A 146 1.73 0.35 7.67
C PHE A 146 1.27 -1.08 7.39
N THR A 147 2.23 -1.99 7.28
CA THR A 147 1.94 -3.41 7.05
C THR A 147 2.37 -4.19 8.27
N THR A 148 1.51 -5.05 8.78
CA THR A 148 1.88 -5.96 9.87
C THR A 148 2.28 -7.30 9.28
N VAL A 149 3.45 -7.79 9.66
CA VAL A 149 3.96 -9.11 9.28
C VAL A 149 3.68 -10.09 10.41
N PHE A 150 3.09 -11.24 10.07
CA PHE A 150 2.75 -12.32 10.98
C PHE A 150 3.60 -13.53 10.63
N THR A 151 4.51 -13.94 11.50
CA THR A 151 5.50 -14.99 11.21
C THR A 151 5.34 -16.16 12.15
N HIS A 152 5.30 -17.39 11.63
CA HIS A 152 5.30 -18.58 12.48
C HIS A 152 6.70 -18.86 13.04
N ALA A 153 6.91 -18.66 14.34
CA ALA A 153 8.19 -18.83 15.03
C ALA A 153 8.29 -20.14 15.85
N GLY A 154 7.40 -21.11 15.62
CA GLY A 154 7.30 -22.35 16.38
C GLY A 154 7.52 -23.59 15.53
N SER A 155 6.86 -24.68 15.89
CA SER A 155 6.89 -25.96 15.16
C SER A 155 5.47 -26.44 14.84
N GLY A 156 5.33 -27.22 13.77
CA GLY A 156 4.02 -27.69 13.30
C GLY A 156 3.32 -26.65 12.44
N LYS A 157 2.00 -26.76 12.30
CA LYS A 157 1.17 -25.78 11.58
C LYS A 157 0.64 -24.75 12.59
N ALA A 158 0.66 -23.48 12.23
CA ALA A 158 0.08 -22.40 13.01
C ALA A 158 -0.88 -21.57 12.15
N ARG A 159 -1.89 -20.98 12.79
CA ARG A 159 -2.94 -20.22 12.09
C ARG A 159 -2.98 -18.77 12.50
N VAL A 160 -3.30 -17.90 11.54
CA VAL A 160 -3.62 -16.49 11.74
C VAL A 160 -4.85 -16.14 10.92
N ALA A 161 -5.81 -15.47 11.54
CA ALA A 161 -7.07 -15.09 10.91
C ALA A 161 -7.21 -13.58 10.77
N PHE A 162 -7.71 -13.16 9.62
CA PHE A 162 -7.92 -11.76 9.25
C PHE A 162 -9.38 -11.50 8.87
N ALA A 163 -9.94 -10.43 9.41
CA ALA A 163 -11.30 -9.98 9.13
C ALA A 163 -11.33 -8.46 8.89
N ALA A 164 -12.12 -8.01 7.92
CA ALA A 164 -12.33 -6.59 7.70
C ALA A 164 -13.31 -6.00 8.73
N PRO A 165 -13.27 -4.69 9.01
CA PRO A 165 -14.08 -4.05 10.03
C PRO A 165 -15.53 -3.75 9.58
N TYR A 166 -16.00 -4.36 8.50
CA TYR A 166 -17.35 -4.18 7.95
C TYR A 166 -17.89 -5.45 7.27
N PRO A 167 -19.23 -5.60 7.13
CA PRO A 167 -19.82 -6.80 6.55
C PRO A 167 -19.46 -6.99 5.07
N GLY A 168 -19.01 -8.18 4.70
CA GLY A 168 -18.67 -8.47 3.32
C GLY A 168 -18.06 -9.85 3.08
N THR A 169 -17.63 -10.03 1.84
CA THR A 169 -17.08 -11.27 1.27
C THR A 169 -15.57 -11.14 1.13
N VAL A 170 -14.83 -12.24 1.29
CA VAL A 170 -13.38 -12.29 1.05
C VAL A 170 -13.11 -12.98 -0.29
N LEU A 171 -12.31 -12.34 -1.12
CA LEU A 171 -11.81 -12.86 -2.39
C LEU A 171 -10.36 -13.33 -2.20
N ALA A 172 -10.07 -14.57 -2.54
CA ALA A 172 -8.72 -15.08 -2.64
C ALA A 172 -8.25 -15.03 -4.09
N LEU A 173 -7.20 -14.24 -4.35
CA LEU A 173 -6.68 -13.98 -5.69
C LEU A 173 -5.19 -14.34 -5.70
N ARG A 174 -4.77 -15.22 -6.60
CA ARG A 174 -3.35 -15.52 -6.78
C ARG A 174 -2.77 -14.57 -7.82
N LEU A 175 -1.79 -13.75 -7.45
CA LEU A 175 -1.28 -12.71 -8.35
C LEU A 175 -0.69 -13.30 -9.64
N SER A 176 -0.05 -14.48 -9.57
CA SER A 176 0.45 -15.19 -10.75
C SER A 176 -0.64 -15.56 -11.77
N GLU A 177 -1.90 -15.74 -11.35
CA GLU A 177 -3.05 -16.00 -12.23
C GLU A 177 -3.64 -14.71 -12.83
N HIS A 178 -3.15 -13.55 -12.39
CA HIS A 178 -3.59 -12.23 -12.81
C HIS A 178 -2.46 -11.39 -13.42
N GLY A 179 -1.45 -12.04 -14.02
CA GLY A 179 -0.34 -11.35 -14.67
C GLY A 179 0.70 -10.77 -13.72
N GLY A 180 0.72 -11.23 -12.46
CA GLY A 180 1.65 -10.81 -11.42
C GLY A 180 1.32 -9.47 -10.76
N GLN A 181 0.20 -8.85 -11.13
CA GLN A 181 -0.17 -7.52 -10.67
C GLN A 181 -1.68 -7.30 -10.60
N LEU A 182 -2.15 -6.70 -9.50
CA LEU A 182 -3.51 -6.17 -9.36
C LEU A 182 -3.46 -4.73 -8.85
N ILE A 183 -4.46 -3.94 -9.21
CA ILE A 183 -4.72 -2.65 -8.58
C ILE A 183 -5.90 -2.84 -7.62
N CYS A 184 -5.71 -2.55 -6.34
CA CYS A 184 -6.67 -2.81 -5.27
C CYS A 184 -6.92 -1.54 -4.45
N GLN A 185 -8.16 -1.28 -4.07
CA GLN A 185 -8.48 -0.16 -3.19
C GLN A 185 -7.87 -0.44 -1.80
N LYS A 186 -7.30 0.59 -1.17
CA LYS A 186 -6.55 0.44 0.08
C LYS A 186 -7.33 -0.31 1.17
N ASP A 187 -8.54 0.15 1.50
CA ASP A 187 -9.36 -0.46 2.55
C ASP A 187 -10.04 -1.78 2.13
N SER A 188 -9.75 -2.26 0.91
CA SER A 188 -10.16 -3.56 0.41
C SER A 188 -9.03 -4.59 0.57
N PHE A 189 -7.77 -4.19 0.67
CA PHE A 189 -6.68 -5.14 0.91
C PHE A 189 -6.77 -5.69 2.34
N LEU A 190 -6.96 -7.00 2.47
CA LEU A 190 -7.12 -7.64 3.79
C LEU A 190 -5.79 -8.24 4.26
N ALA A 191 -5.21 -9.13 3.45
CA ALA A 191 -3.97 -9.84 3.76
C ALA A 191 -3.29 -10.34 2.48
N GLY A 192 -2.06 -10.83 2.60
CA GLY A 192 -1.36 -11.49 1.51
C GLY A 192 -0.20 -12.35 2.00
N ALA A 193 0.33 -13.19 1.13
CA ALA A 193 1.58 -13.91 1.39
C ALA A 193 2.74 -12.92 1.52
N ARG A 194 3.69 -13.19 2.41
CA ARG A 194 4.94 -12.45 2.43
C ARG A 194 5.65 -12.62 1.07
N GLY A 195 6.18 -11.52 0.55
CA GLY A 195 6.77 -11.45 -0.80
C GLY A 195 5.87 -10.72 -1.81
N VAL A 196 4.58 -10.57 -1.51
CA VAL A 196 3.73 -9.60 -2.20
C VAL A 196 4.21 -8.19 -1.83
N SER A 197 4.56 -7.39 -2.84
CA SER A 197 4.89 -5.97 -2.68
C SER A 197 3.64 -5.13 -2.83
N LEU A 198 3.49 -4.18 -1.91
CA LEU A 198 2.42 -3.21 -1.88
C LEU A 198 2.99 -1.84 -2.24
N GLY A 199 2.47 -1.23 -3.31
CA GLY A 199 2.79 0.14 -3.72
C GLY A 199 1.55 1.02 -3.85
N ILE A 200 1.71 2.32 -4.05
CA ILE A 200 0.60 3.22 -4.39
C ILE A 200 0.50 3.27 -5.92
N ALA A 201 -0.67 2.91 -6.47
CA ALA A 201 -0.97 3.07 -7.89
C ALA A 201 -1.51 4.47 -8.19
N PHE A 202 -2.40 4.95 -7.32
CA PHE A 202 -3.12 6.21 -7.51
C PHE A 202 -3.64 6.73 -6.18
N GLN A 203 -3.55 8.03 -5.95
CA GLN A 203 -4.13 8.69 -4.79
C GLN A 203 -4.84 9.98 -5.21
N ARG A 204 -6.06 10.19 -4.73
CA ARG A 204 -6.78 11.46 -4.83
C ARG A 204 -7.34 11.88 -3.48
N LYS A 205 -7.16 13.17 -3.16
CA LYS A 205 -7.68 13.82 -1.94
C LYS A 205 -9.19 14.08 -2.03
N ILE A 206 -9.95 13.02 -2.26
CA ILE A 206 -11.42 13.02 -2.27
C ILE A 206 -11.90 12.18 -1.09
N LEU A 207 -13.06 12.54 -0.53
CA LEU A 207 -13.68 11.79 0.57
C LEU A 207 -12.71 11.59 1.77
N THR A 208 -11.82 12.54 2.01
CA THR A 208 -10.78 12.45 3.06
C THR A 208 -11.37 12.19 4.45
N GLY A 209 -12.54 12.74 4.76
CA GLY A 209 -13.24 12.47 6.04
C GLY A 209 -13.79 11.04 6.20
N LEU A 210 -13.97 10.30 5.10
CA LEU A 210 -14.49 8.92 5.10
C LEU A 210 -13.39 7.87 4.89
N PHE A 211 -12.20 8.28 4.43
CA PHE A 211 -11.03 7.43 4.16
C PHE A 211 -9.84 7.80 5.05
N GLY A 212 -10.08 7.97 6.35
CA GLY A 212 -9.00 8.15 7.35
C GLY A 212 -8.10 9.38 7.17
N GLY A 213 -8.52 10.38 6.41
CA GLY A 213 -7.78 11.63 6.15
C GLY A 213 -6.92 11.64 4.89
N GLU A 214 -6.57 10.47 4.34
CA GLU A 214 -5.64 10.35 3.19
C GLU A 214 -6.33 10.52 1.83
N GLY A 215 -7.65 10.28 1.82
CA GLY A 215 -8.48 10.29 0.61
C GLY A 215 -8.56 8.92 -0.06
N PHE A 216 -9.04 8.89 -1.29
CA PHE A 216 -9.18 7.66 -2.06
C PHE A 216 -7.82 7.20 -2.59
N ILE A 217 -7.40 6.00 -2.19
CA ILE A 217 -6.12 5.39 -2.57
C ILE A 217 -6.39 4.05 -3.24
N MET A 218 -5.78 3.88 -4.40
CA MET A 218 -5.57 2.58 -5.04
C MET A 218 -4.12 2.17 -4.86
N GLN A 219 -3.93 0.97 -4.35
CA GLN A 219 -2.65 0.31 -4.18
C GLN A 219 -2.38 -0.61 -5.36
N LYS A 220 -1.11 -0.78 -5.66
CA LYS A 220 -0.58 -1.78 -6.57
C LYS A 220 -0.13 -2.99 -5.74
N LEU A 221 -0.65 -4.17 -6.04
CA LEU A 221 -0.25 -5.45 -5.46
C LEU A 221 0.59 -6.18 -6.51
N GLU A 222 1.85 -6.48 -6.22
CA GLU A 222 2.78 -7.14 -7.15
C GLU A 222 3.43 -8.37 -6.54
N GLY A 223 3.56 -9.44 -7.32
CA GLY A 223 4.17 -10.69 -6.88
C GLY A 223 3.53 -11.92 -7.53
N ASP A 224 3.77 -13.09 -6.96
CA ASP A 224 3.27 -14.38 -7.46
C ASP A 224 2.40 -15.14 -6.46
N GLY A 225 2.33 -14.66 -5.22
CA GLY A 225 1.60 -15.25 -4.09
C GLY A 225 0.11 -14.94 -4.03
N TRP A 226 -0.52 -15.45 -2.97
CA TRP A 226 -1.91 -15.18 -2.64
C TRP A 226 -2.08 -13.79 -2.05
N VAL A 227 -3.14 -13.10 -2.46
CA VAL A 227 -3.69 -11.92 -1.80
C VAL A 227 -5.15 -12.17 -1.48
N PHE A 228 -5.57 -11.61 -0.34
CA PHE A 228 -6.93 -11.65 0.14
C PHE A 228 -7.49 -10.24 0.13
N VAL A 229 -8.60 -10.08 -0.57
CA VAL A 229 -9.26 -8.79 -0.75
C VAL A 229 -10.65 -8.87 -0.17
N HIS A 230 -11.01 -7.93 0.69
CA HIS A 230 -12.34 -7.82 1.25
C HIS A 230 -13.21 -6.89 0.39
N ALA A 231 -14.45 -7.30 0.16
CA ALA A 231 -15.45 -6.53 -0.55
C ALA A 231 -16.73 -6.43 0.31
N GLY A 232 -17.12 -5.19 0.62
CA GLY A 232 -18.28 -4.89 1.44
C GLY A 232 -19.60 -5.28 0.78
N GLY A 233 -20.42 -6.04 1.51
CA GLY A 233 -21.62 -6.66 0.97
C GLY A 233 -21.29 -7.77 -0.03
N THR A 234 -21.79 -7.61 -1.26
CA THR A 234 -21.71 -8.62 -2.32
C THR A 234 -20.74 -8.18 -3.42
N VAL A 235 -19.98 -9.13 -3.95
CA VAL A 235 -19.05 -8.93 -5.06
C VAL A 235 -19.75 -9.07 -6.40
N VAL A 236 -19.41 -8.18 -7.33
CA VAL A 236 -19.71 -8.33 -8.76
C VAL A 236 -18.40 -8.35 -9.53
N GLU A 237 -18.13 -9.45 -10.22
CA GLU A 237 -17.03 -9.54 -11.18
C GLU A 237 -17.51 -9.16 -12.58
N ARG A 238 -16.71 -8.37 -13.31
CA ARG A 238 -16.95 -8.09 -14.73
C ARG A 238 -15.66 -8.17 -15.52
N GLU A 239 -15.73 -8.80 -16.68
CA GLU A 239 -14.68 -8.74 -17.69
C GLU A 239 -15.01 -7.60 -18.66
N LEU A 240 -14.12 -6.62 -18.80
CA LEU A 240 -14.28 -5.52 -19.74
C LEU A 240 -13.48 -5.82 -21.01
N GLY A 241 -14.14 -5.75 -22.17
CA GLY A 241 -13.45 -5.81 -23.45
C GLY A 241 -12.58 -4.57 -23.72
N PRO A 242 -11.70 -4.60 -24.74
CA PRO A 242 -10.91 -3.43 -25.12
C PRO A 242 -11.79 -2.21 -25.43
N GLY A 243 -11.60 -1.12 -24.70
CA GLY A 243 -12.41 0.11 -24.86
C GLY A 243 -13.83 0.02 -24.29
N GLU A 244 -14.25 -1.12 -23.75
CA GLU A 244 -15.50 -1.23 -23.01
C GLU A 244 -15.39 -0.43 -21.71
N ARG A 245 -16.43 0.36 -21.40
CA ARG A 245 -16.44 1.27 -20.28
C ARG A 245 -17.61 1.00 -19.36
N ILE A 246 -17.36 1.08 -18.05
CA ILE A 246 -18.39 1.17 -17.02
C ILE A 246 -18.14 2.38 -16.11
N ASP A 247 -19.22 3.03 -15.67
CA ASP A 247 -19.16 4.08 -14.66
C ASP A 247 -19.67 3.53 -13.33
N VAL A 248 -18.90 3.74 -12.26
CA VAL A 248 -19.11 3.15 -10.94
C VAL A 248 -18.98 4.24 -9.88
N ASP A 249 -19.75 4.15 -8.80
CA ASP A 249 -19.43 4.92 -7.58
C ASP A 249 -17.98 4.62 -7.17
N THR A 250 -17.20 5.67 -6.93
CA THR A 250 -15.76 5.54 -6.65
C THR A 250 -15.46 4.60 -5.48
N GLY A 251 -16.30 4.61 -4.43
CA GLY A 251 -16.12 3.72 -3.28
C GLY A 251 -16.41 2.26 -3.60
N CYS A 252 -17.20 1.96 -4.63
CA CYS A 252 -17.58 0.59 -5.00
C CYS A 252 -16.51 -0.16 -5.79
N VAL A 253 -15.39 0.48 -6.15
CA VAL A 253 -14.27 -0.18 -6.81
C VAL A 253 -13.44 -0.93 -5.76
N VAL A 254 -13.35 -2.26 -5.89
CA VAL A 254 -12.57 -3.12 -4.98
C VAL A 254 -11.17 -3.36 -5.55
N ALA A 255 -11.12 -3.93 -6.75
CA ALA A 255 -9.86 -4.21 -7.45
C ALA A 255 -10.08 -4.29 -8.97
N TYR A 256 -9.00 -4.20 -9.74
CA TYR A 256 -9.02 -4.41 -11.18
C TYR A 256 -7.64 -4.87 -11.71
N HIS A 257 -7.65 -5.50 -12.87
CA HIS A 257 -6.44 -5.85 -13.61
C HIS A 257 -5.66 -4.61 -14.06
N ALA A 258 -4.33 -4.70 -14.10
CA ALA A 258 -3.46 -3.60 -14.49
C ALA A 258 -3.72 -3.04 -15.93
N GLY A 259 -4.40 -3.81 -16.78
CA GLY A 259 -4.83 -3.37 -18.12
C GLY A 259 -6.05 -2.45 -18.14
N VAL A 260 -6.78 -2.31 -17.02
CA VAL A 260 -7.96 -1.46 -16.91
C VAL A 260 -7.54 -0.05 -16.50
N ASP A 261 -7.93 0.95 -17.30
CA ASP A 261 -7.74 2.36 -16.97
C ASP A 261 -8.86 2.86 -16.06
N MET A 262 -8.49 3.64 -15.04
CA MET A 262 -9.43 4.23 -14.10
C MET A 262 -9.29 5.75 -14.05
N ASP A 263 -10.37 6.47 -14.35
CA ASP A 263 -10.46 7.92 -14.16
C ASP A 263 -11.58 8.28 -13.18
N VAL A 264 -11.28 9.16 -12.22
CA VAL A 264 -12.24 9.60 -11.21
C VAL A 264 -12.69 11.01 -11.52
N ARG A 265 -13.99 11.21 -11.73
CA ARG A 265 -14.58 12.50 -12.10
C ARG A 265 -15.64 12.93 -11.12
N ARG A 266 -15.65 14.23 -10.84
CA ARG A 266 -16.76 14.84 -10.10
C ARG A 266 -17.96 14.97 -11.03
N VAL A 267 -19.11 14.46 -10.62
CA VAL A 267 -20.37 14.63 -11.37
C VAL A 267 -20.94 16.02 -11.08
N ALA A 268 -21.07 16.84 -12.12
CA ALA A 268 -21.67 18.17 -12.01
C ALA A 268 -23.19 18.05 -11.74
N GLY A 269 -23.73 18.92 -10.87
CA GLY A 269 -25.17 19.04 -10.64
C GLY A 269 -25.77 18.12 -9.57
N LEU A 270 -25.02 17.13 -9.06
CA LEU A 270 -25.46 16.33 -7.90
C LEU A 270 -25.23 17.13 -6.60
N LYS A 271 -26.33 17.53 -5.94
CA LYS A 271 -26.27 18.08 -4.58
C LYS A 271 -26.05 16.93 -3.59
N SER A 272 -24.99 16.98 -2.79
CA SER A 272 -24.60 15.93 -1.83
C SER A 272 -25.70 15.54 -0.82
N MET A 273 -26.72 16.41 -0.65
CA MET A 273 -27.81 16.20 0.30
C MET A 273 -28.84 15.15 -0.14
N PHE A 274 -29.00 14.87 -1.44
CA PHE A 274 -30.05 13.95 -1.90
C PHE A 274 -29.68 12.46 -1.80
N PHE A 275 -28.40 12.15 -1.63
CA PHE A 275 -27.91 10.77 -1.55
C PHE A 275 -27.32 10.42 -0.18
N GLY A 276 -27.78 11.07 0.91
CA GLY A 276 -27.33 10.71 2.26
C GLY A 276 -25.82 10.84 2.49
N GLY A 277 -25.15 11.71 1.72
CA GLY A 277 -23.69 11.88 1.75
C GLY A 277 -22.90 11.04 0.73
N GLU A 278 -23.55 10.27 -0.15
CA GLU A 278 -22.85 9.52 -1.21
C GLU A 278 -22.07 10.44 -2.16
N GLY A 279 -20.93 9.93 -2.62
CA GLY A 279 -19.87 10.69 -3.24
C GLY A 279 -20.30 11.37 -4.54
N VAL A 280 -19.92 12.64 -4.68
CA VAL A 280 -20.02 13.43 -5.91
C VAL A 280 -19.06 12.92 -7.00
N PHE A 281 -18.52 11.70 -6.87
CA PHE A 281 -17.41 11.18 -7.67
C PHE A 281 -17.75 9.82 -8.27
N LEU A 282 -17.70 9.75 -9.60
CA LEU A 282 -17.78 8.49 -10.36
C LEU A 282 -16.37 8.09 -10.81
N ALA A 283 -16.05 6.82 -10.67
CA ALA A 283 -14.93 6.17 -11.31
C ALA A 283 -15.39 5.58 -12.65
N THR A 284 -14.73 5.99 -13.72
CA THR A 284 -14.84 5.40 -15.04
C THR A 284 -13.76 4.34 -15.20
N LEU A 285 -14.16 3.08 -15.40
CA LEU A 285 -13.26 1.96 -15.67
C LEU A 285 -13.35 1.59 -17.14
N THR A 286 -12.21 1.54 -17.84
CA THR A 286 -12.13 1.22 -19.27
C THR A 286 -11.19 0.03 -19.50
N GLY A 287 -11.69 -1.02 -20.16
CA GLY A 287 -10.95 -2.25 -20.41
C GLY A 287 -9.84 -2.14 -21.46
N PRO A 288 -9.04 -3.20 -21.64
CA PRO A 288 -9.41 -4.58 -21.30
C PRO A 288 -8.98 -5.06 -19.91
N GLY A 289 -9.79 -5.96 -19.33
CA GLY A 289 -9.44 -6.74 -18.15
C GLY A 289 -10.59 -6.90 -17.15
N LYS A 290 -10.34 -7.66 -16.09
CA LYS A 290 -11.31 -7.92 -15.03
C LYS A 290 -11.36 -6.79 -14.02
N VAL A 291 -12.57 -6.51 -13.54
CA VAL A 291 -12.86 -5.58 -12.42
C VAL A 291 -13.73 -6.28 -11.38
N TRP A 292 -13.47 -5.99 -10.11
CA TRP A 292 -14.25 -6.43 -8.96
C TRP A 292 -14.89 -5.23 -8.28
N LEU A 293 -16.21 -5.31 -8.10
CA LEU A 293 -17.01 -4.24 -7.52
C LEU A 293 -17.73 -4.74 -6.26
N GLN A 294 -17.98 -3.83 -5.32
CA GLN A 294 -18.70 -4.09 -4.07
C GLN A 294 -20.04 -3.36 -4.01
N SER A 295 -21.05 -3.98 -3.41
CA SER A 295 -22.37 -3.39 -3.26
C SER A 295 -22.48 -2.42 -2.08
N LEU A 296 -21.67 -2.60 -1.03
CA LEU A 296 -21.72 -1.82 0.20
C LEU A 296 -20.32 -1.34 0.61
N PRO A 297 -19.78 -0.29 -0.03
CA PRO A 297 -18.47 0.22 0.33
C PRO A 297 -18.49 0.85 1.73
N PHE A 298 -17.40 0.70 2.48
CA PHE A 298 -17.27 1.22 3.84
C PHE A 298 -17.57 2.71 3.92
N SER A 299 -17.09 3.50 2.95
CA SER A 299 -17.32 4.95 2.90
C SER A 299 -18.81 5.32 2.85
N ARG A 300 -19.64 4.55 2.13
CA ARG A 300 -21.10 4.75 2.10
C ARG A 300 -21.73 4.44 3.45
N MET A 301 -21.34 3.32 4.07
CA MET A 301 -21.83 2.95 5.40
C MET A 301 -21.45 4.00 6.44
N ALA A 302 -20.17 4.39 6.50
CA ALA A 302 -19.66 5.40 7.42
C ALA A 302 -20.32 6.76 7.21
N GLY A 303 -20.45 7.21 5.96
CA GLY A 303 -21.13 8.47 5.62
C GLY A 303 -22.59 8.47 6.08
N ARG A 304 -23.30 7.35 5.89
CA ARG A 304 -24.69 7.21 6.34
C ARG A 304 -24.82 7.23 7.86
N MET A 305 -23.92 6.55 8.56
CA MET A 305 -23.87 6.54 10.03
C MET A 305 -23.58 7.94 10.58
N LEU A 306 -22.61 8.66 10.01
CA LEU A 306 -22.29 10.04 10.40
C LEU A 306 -23.47 10.99 10.17
N ALA A 307 -24.18 10.86 9.05
CA ALA A 307 -25.36 11.65 8.74
C ALA A 307 -26.56 11.33 9.67
N ALA A 308 -26.61 10.13 10.23
CA ALA A 308 -27.64 9.69 11.17
C ALA A 308 -27.27 9.93 12.64
N ALA A 309 -25.99 10.18 12.95
CA ALA A 309 -25.54 10.44 14.30
C ALA A 309 -26.17 11.75 14.82
N PRO A 310 -26.68 11.77 16.06
CA PRO A 310 -27.15 13.01 16.68
C PRO A 310 -26.00 14.02 16.66
N GLN A 311 -26.24 15.22 16.13
CA GLN A 311 -25.30 16.31 16.27
C GLN A 311 -25.26 16.71 17.75
N ALA A 312 -24.37 16.06 18.52
CA ALA A 312 -24.08 16.44 19.88
C ALA A 312 -23.35 17.79 19.84
N GLY A 313 -24.10 18.89 19.82
CA GLY A 313 -23.50 20.22 19.82
C GLY A 313 -24.36 21.39 19.33
N ASP A 314 -25.64 21.49 19.70
CA ASP A 314 -26.25 22.80 19.97
C ASP A 314 -27.26 22.75 21.13
N GLN A 315 -26.90 22.00 22.20
CA GLN A 315 -27.46 22.26 23.53
C GLN A 315 -26.74 23.45 24.19
N GLN A 316 -26.77 24.61 23.54
CA GLN A 316 -26.71 25.89 24.25
C GLN A 316 -27.32 27.05 23.45
N ARG A 317 -28.53 26.86 22.90
CA ARG A 317 -29.46 27.97 22.74
C ARG A 317 -30.77 27.61 23.42
N GLY A 318 -30.93 28.23 24.60
CA GLY A 318 -32.16 28.17 25.36
C GLY A 318 -33.38 28.45 24.48
N GLU A 319 -34.47 27.84 24.91
CA GLU A 319 -35.84 28.09 24.50
C GLU A 319 -36.05 29.48 23.89
N GLY A 320 -36.18 29.50 22.57
CA GLY A 320 -36.46 30.68 21.79
C GLY A 320 -37.44 30.32 20.69
N SER A 321 -38.55 29.70 21.09
CA SER A 321 -39.77 29.61 20.30
C SER A 321 -39.99 30.92 19.54
N VAL A 322 -40.59 30.84 18.36
CA VAL A 322 -40.96 31.97 17.49
C VAL A 322 -41.85 33.02 18.22
N LEU A 323 -42.23 32.76 19.47
CA LEU A 323 -42.83 33.68 20.44
C LEU A 323 -41.85 34.63 21.17
N GLY A 324 -40.54 34.37 21.16
CA GLY A 324 -39.51 35.12 21.92
C GLY A 324 -39.11 36.48 21.32
N GLY A 325 -39.54 36.78 20.08
CA GLY A 325 -39.36 38.09 19.45
C GLY A 325 -40.36 39.13 19.93
N LEU A 326 -41.55 38.71 20.38
CA LEU A 326 -42.61 39.61 20.85
C LEU A 326 -42.54 39.89 22.37
N GLY A 327 -41.96 38.98 23.16
CA GLY A 327 -41.81 39.16 24.61
C GLY A 327 -40.81 40.26 25.02
N ARG A 328 -39.82 40.58 24.18
CA ARG A 328 -38.77 41.57 24.48
C ARG A 328 -39.16 43.02 24.21
N LEU A 329 -40.35 43.27 23.64
CA LEU A 329 -40.92 44.61 23.46
C LEU A 329 -41.98 44.96 24.52
N LEU A 330 -42.41 43.97 25.32
CA LEU A 330 -43.44 44.14 26.36
C LEU A 330 -42.90 44.08 27.79
N ASP A 331 -41.68 43.59 27.99
CA ASP A 331 -41.03 43.59 29.31
C ASP A 331 -40.32 44.93 29.52
N GLY A 332 -41.15 45.94 29.73
CA GLY A 332 -40.76 47.31 29.98
C GLY A 332 -40.00 47.44 31.30
N ASP A 333 -38.95 48.25 31.23
CA ASP A 333 -38.34 48.93 32.36
C ASP A 333 -39.39 49.39 33.37
N ASN A 334 -39.42 48.73 34.53
CA ASN A 334 -40.11 49.24 35.71
C ASN A 334 -39.22 49.06 36.95
N ARG A 335 -38.37 50.07 37.12
CA ARG A 335 -38.07 50.83 38.36
C ARG A 335 -37.89 50.06 39.67
N PHE A 336 -36.72 50.27 40.28
CA PHE A 336 -36.45 50.97 41.55
C PHE A 336 -35.24 50.35 42.25
#